data_AF-A0A7C1WPM4-F1
#
_entry.id   AF-A0A7C1WPM4-F1
#
_cell.length_a   1.000
_cell.length_b   1.000
_cell.length_c   1.000
_cell.angle_alpha   90.00
_cell.angle_beta   90.00
_cell.angle_gamma   90.00
#
_symmetry.space_group_name_H-M   'P 1'
#
loop_
_entity.id
_entity.type
_entity.pdbx_description
1 polymer ?
#
loop_
_entity_poly.entity_id
_entity_poly.type
_entity_poly.pdbx_seq_one_letter_code
_entity_poly.pdbx_strand_id
1 'polypeptide(L)' 'MSAIETKVVHPYITKCKDYCEGKPIIKGTKFPVRSVVVYVLRQGMTPEELVTTF' A
#
# COMPACT_ATOMS: atom_id res chain seq x y z
N MET A 1 -14.14 -25.85 8.73
CA MET A 1 -14.81 -24.57 9.02
C MET A 1 -14.18 -23.52 8.13
N SER A 2 -14.92 -23.01 7.14
CA SER A 2 -14.40 -21.98 6.22
C SER A 2 -14.47 -20.64 6.95
N ALA A 3 -13.32 -19.98 7.16
CA ALA A 3 -13.30 -18.65 7.73
C ALA A 3 -14.00 -17.69 6.77
N ILE A 4 -15.04 -16.99 7.25
CA ILE A 4 -15.67 -15.91 6.51
C ILE A 4 -14.62 -14.80 6.43
N GLU A 5 -13.94 -14.67 5.29
CA GLU A 5 -13.02 -13.56 5.05
C GLU A 5 -13.85 -12.29 4.93
N THR A 6 -14.00 -11.56 6.04
CA THR A 6 -14.56 -10.22 6.02
C THR A 6 -13.63 -9.36 5.17
N LYS A 7 -14.10 -8.98 3.99
CA LYS A 7 -13.32 -8.16 3.05
C LYS A 7 -13.12 -6.78 3.69
N VAL A 8 -11.99 -6.58 4.34
CA VAL A 8 -11.64 -5.28 4.95
C VAL A 8 -11.38 -4.29 3.82
N VAL A 9 -12.29 -3.33 3.67
CA VAL A 9 -12.15 -2.25 2.71
C VAL A 9 -11.38 -1.12 3.38
N HIS A 10 -10.16 -0.86 2.90
CA HIS A 10 -9.35 0.26 3.37
C HIS A 10 -9.62 1.50 2.49
N PRO A 11 -10.05 2.64 3.06
CA PRO A 11 -10.47 3.82 2.29
C PRO A 11 -9.42 4.37 1.31
N TYR A 12 -8.14 4.22 1.67
CA TYR A 12 -7.00 4.78 0.94
C TYR A 12 -6.19 3.73 0.19
N ILE A 13 -6.64 2.48 0.14
CA ILE A 13 -5.94 1.40 -0.57
C ILE A 13 -6.84 0.88 -1.68
N THR A 14 -6.30 0.85 -2.89
CA THR A 14 -6.97 0.26 -4.05
C THR A 14 -6.10 -0.83 -4.66
N LYS A 15 -6.70 -1.72 -5.44
CA LYS A 15 -5.98 -2.72 -6.25
C LYS A 15 -6.26 -2.38 -7.70
N CYS A 16 -5.20 -2.19 -8.48
CA CYS A 16 -5.31 -1.92 -9.91
C CYS A 16 -4.55 -3.02 -10.65
N LYS A 17 -5.21 -3.75 -11.56
CA LYS A 17 -4.56 -4.85 -12.30
C LYS A 17 -3.43 -4.36 -13.20
N ASP A 18 -3.53 -3.11 -13.66
CA ASP A 18 -2.56 -2.49 -14.57
C ASP A 18 -1.29 -2.01 -13.85
N TYR A 19 -1.34 -1.89 -12.51
CA TYR A 19 -0.22 -1.42 -11.70
C TYR A 19 0.20 -2.47 -10.68
N CYS A 20 1.52 -2.67 -10.55
CA CYS A 20 2.10 -3.57 -9.56
C CYS A 20 1.44 -4.98 -9.54
N GLU A 21 1.06 -5.52 -10.70
CA GLU A 21 0.47 -6.87 -10.83
C GLU A 21 -0.81 -7.08 -10.00
N GLY A 22 -1.64 -6.05 -9.83
CA GLY A 22 -2.86 -6.15 -9.00
C GLY A 22 -2.61 -6.07 -7.50
N LYS A 23 -1.37 -5.76 -7.07
CA LYS A 23 -1.03 -5.56 -5.66
C LYS A 23 -1.69 -4.27 -5.12
N PRO A 24 -1.89 -4.18 -3.79
CA PRO A 24 -2.46 -3.00 -3.18
C PRO A 24 -1.55 -1.78 -3.36
N ILE A 25 -2.15 -0.68 -3.82
CA ILE A 25 -1.52 0.64 -4.01
C ILE A 25 -2.28 1.69 -3.20
N ILE A 26 -1.62 2.79 -2.85
CA ILE A 26 -2.27 3.94 -2.25
C ILE A 26 -3.17 4.60 -3.31
N LYS A 27 -4.43 4.83 -2.96
CA LYS A 27 -5.44 5.43 -3.84
C LYS A 27 -4.95 6.76 -4.38
N GLY A 28 -5.05 6.95 -5.70
CA GLY A 28 -4.59 8.17 -6.38
C GLY A 28 -3.10 8.18 -6.73
N THR A 29 -2.36 7.14 -6.38
CA THR A 29 -0.93 6.99 -6.70
C THR A 29 -0.67 5.66 -7.42
N LYS A 30 0.51 5.51 -8.00
CA LYS A 30 1.04 4.20 -8.43
C LYS A 30 1.92 3.56 -7.35
N PHE A 31 1.92 4.13 -6.14
CA PHE A 31 2.82 3.76 -5.07
C PHE A 31 2.27 2.53 -4.31
N PRO A 32 3.01 1.42 -4.26
CA PRO A 32 2.52 0.20 -3.65
C PRO A 32 2.64 0.24 -2.13
N VAL A 33 1.63 -0.30 -1.43
CA VAL A 33 1.57 -0.32 0.04
C VAL A 33 2.78 -1.04 0.65
N ARG A 34 3.29 -2.08 -0.04
CA ARG A 34 4.51 -2.80 0.38
C ARG A 34 5.73 -1.89 0.50
N SER A 35 5.83 -0.86 -0.34
CA SER A 35 6.96 0.06 -0.33
C SER A 35 6.92 0.94 0.91
N VAL A 36 5.73 1.38 1.35
CA VAL A 36 5.58 2.12 2.61
C VAL A 36 6.12 1.31 3.78
N VAL A 37 5.75 0.03 3.87
CA VAL A 37 6.24 -0.88 4.92
C VAL A 37 7.77 -1.01 4.86
N VAL A 38 8.34 -1.14 3.67
CA VAL A 38 9.80 -1.26 3.52
C VAL A 38 10.51 0.02 3.93
N TYR A 39 10.13 1.17 3.37
CA TYR A 39 10.83 2.43 3.62
C TYR A 39 10.62 2.94 5.04
N VAL A 40 9.38 2.93 5.53
CA VAL A 40 9.06 3.48 6.85
C VAL A 40 9.44 2.50 7.96
N LEU A 41 8.95 1.26 7.90
CA LEU A 41 9.10 0.33 9.03
C LEU A 41 10.43 -0.42 9.02
N ARG A 42 11.05 -0.66 7.86
CA ARG A 42 12.31 -1.42 7.79
C ARG A 42 13.54 -0.55 7.59
N GLN A 43 13.43 0.54 6.83
CA GLN A 43 14.56 1.45 6.56
C GLN A 43 14.56 2.68 7.48
N GLY A 44 13.50 2.89 8.27
CA GLY A 44 13.43 3.98 9.24
C GLY A 44 13.18 5.35 8.63
N MET A 45 12.76 5.42 7.36
CA MET A 45 12.37 6.67 6.71
C MET A 45 11.08 7.21 7.35
N THR A 46 11.00 8.51 7.57
CA THR A 46 9.77 9.12 8.05
C THR A 46 8.71 9.17 6.92
N PRO A 47 7.41 9.13 7.23
CA PRO A 47 6.36 9.34 6.24
C PRO A 47 6.52 10.66 5.45
N GLU A 48 6.99 11.71 6.12
CA GLU A 48 7.21 13.03 5.54
C GLU A 48 8.35 13.02 4.50
N GLU A 49 9.47 12.36 4.81
CA GLU A 49 10.57 12.15 3.86
C GLU A 49 10.12 11.31 2.66
N LEU A 50 9.29 10.29 2.90
CA LEU A 50 8.76 9.44 1.83
C LEU A 50 7.92 10.24 0.84
N VAL A 51 7.03 11.11 1.32
CA VAL A 51 6.19 11.99 0.47
C VAL A 51 7.03 13.05 -0.26
N THR A 52 8.13 13.50 0.33
CA THR A 52 9.03 14.47 -0.31
C THR A 52 9.85 13.83 -1.43
N THR A 53 10.11 12.52 -1.33
CA THR A 53 10.99 11.79 -2.24
C THR A 53 10.26 11.21 -3.46
N PHE A 54 8.96 10.85 -3.34
CA PHE A 54 8.19 10.10 -4.34
C PHE A 54 6.85 10.75 -4.68
#